data_AF-A0A080ZTI9-F1
#
_entry.id   AF-A0A080ZTI9-F1
#
_cell.length_a   1.000
_cell.length_b   1.000
_cell.length_c   1.000
_cell.angle_alpha   90.00
_cell.angle_beta   90.00
_cell.angle_gamma   90.00
#
_symmetry.space_group_name_H-M   'P 1'
#
loop_
_entity.id
_entity.type
_entity.pdbx_description
1 polymer ?
#
loop_
_entity_poly.entity_id
_entity_poly.type
_entity_poly.pdbx_seq_one_letter_code
_entity_poly.pdbx_strand_id
1 'polypeptide(L)'
;MPQVDIGEARSTVIGIPAPLAQHGHEYQVTHRAGKHARQNDDTHLDASESRQLEMAKAAFLQRANCKYMATFTARQRLLDLHRDRVAAAVASALQHHGIQLPSTSPRTVTSNGTITHLIDREKQRAYSTFIRRSKMQLPEFVRLIRGETSEDPRPNKGLEIPSHVEGWSSSLVG
;
A
#
# COMPACT_ATOMS: atom_id res chain seq x y z
N MET A 1 13.05 -28.09 -42.53
CA MET A 1 11.77 -27.54 -43.01
C MET A 1 10.77 -28.68 -42.95
N PRO A 2 9.66 -28.56 -42.19
CA PRO A 2 8.60 -27.64 -42.61
C PRO A 2 7.85 -26.87 -41.50
N GLN A 3 7.12 -25.88 -42.02
CA GLN A 3 5.85 -25.26 -41.63
C GLN A 3 5.60 -24.71 -40.21
N VAL A 4 5.74 -23.38 -40.18
CA VAL A 4 4.86 -22.43 -39.49
C VAL A 4 3.40 -22.68 -39.90
N ASP A 5 2.51 -22.78 -38.92
CA ASP A 5 1.07 -22.68 -39.14
C ASP A 5 0.53 -21.53 -38.28
N ILE A 6 -0.01 -20.51 -38.96
CA ILE A 6 -0.60 -19.31 -38.37
C ILE A 6 -2.10 -19.57 -38.27
N GLY A 7 -2.55 -19.96 -37.08
CA GLY A 7 -3.95 -20.19 -36.76
C GLY A 7 -4.53 -19.15 -35.80
N GLU A 8 -5.03 -18.05 -36.38
CA GLU A 8 -6.30 -17.39 -36.04
C GLU A 8 -6.70 -17.27 -34.54
N ALA A 9 -6.39 -16.12 -33.92
CA ALA A 9 -6.96 -15.74 -32.62
C ALA A 9 -8.42 -15.25 -32.80
N ARG A 10 -9.37 -16.16 -32.59
CA ARG A 10 -10.79 -15.80 -32.42
C ARG A 10 -11.00 -15.17 -31.04
N SER A 11 -11.50 -13.95 -31.08
CA SER A 11 -12.06 -13.16 -29.98
C SER A 11 -13.12 -13.93 -29.19
N THR A 12 -12.89 -14.13 -27.89
CA THR A 12 -13.95 -14.53 -26.94
C THR A 12 -13.83 -13.71 -25.66
N VAL A 13 -14.91 -12.98 -25.41
CA VAL A 13 -15.26 -12.20 -24.23
C VAL A 13 -15.41 -13.10 -23.00
N ILE A 14 -14.69 -12.79 -21.92
CA ILE A 14 -14.91 -13.30 -20.55
C ILE A 14 -14.40 -12.19 -19.63
N GLY A 15 -15.08 -11.65 -18.63
CA GLY A 15 -16.32 -11.97 -17.93
C GLY A 15 -16.22 -11.19 -16.63
N ILE A 16 -17.22 -10.36 -16.33
CA ILE A 16 -17.27 -9.48 -15.13
C ILE A 16 -17.35 -10.38 -13.89
N PRO A 17 -16.55 -10.18 -12.82
CA PRO A 17 -16.79 -10.88 -11.57
C PRO A 17 -17.98 -10.26 -10.82
N ALA A 18 -18.95 -11.12 -10.50
CA ALA A 18 -20.17 -10.82 -9.75
C ALA A 18 -19.88 -10.31 -8.31
N PRO A 19 -20.73 -9.43 -7.75
CA PRO A 19 -20.58 -8.99 -6.36
C PRO A 19 -21.06 -10.07 -5.38
N LEU A 20 -20.23 -10.31 -4.36
CA LEU A 20 -20.49 -11.20 -3.23
C LEU A 20 -21.77 -10.78 -2.48
N ALA A 21 -22.70 -11.71 -2.38
CA ALA A 21 -23.92 -11.61 -1.60
C ALA A 21 -23.60 -11.43 -0.10
N GLN A 22 -24.05 -10.32 0.48
CA GLN A 22 -24.03 -10.13 1.93
C GLN A 22 -25.23 -10.87 2.54
N HIS A 23 -24.92 -11.91 3.33
CA HIS A 23 -25.88 -12.58 4.21
C HIS A 23 -26.43 -11.58 5.23
N GLY A 24 -27.72 -11.29 5.14
CA GLY A 24 -28.44 -10.52 6.14
C GLY A 24 -28.73 -11.38 7.37
N HIS A 25 -28.21 -10.98 8.53
CA HIS A 25 -28.74 -11.44 9.80
C HIS A 25 -29.96 -10.58 10.15
N GLU A 26 -31.12 -11.23 10.12
CA GLU A 26 -32.44 -10.69 10.43
C GLU A 26 -32.58 -10.48 11.94
N TYR A 27 -32.55 -9.22 12.39
CA TYR A 27 -33.00 -8.85 13.74
C TYR A 27 -34.48 -8.48 13.66
N GLN A 28 -35.37 -9.37 14.13
CA GLN A 28 -36.79 -9.06 14.23
C GLN A 28 -37.04 -8.14 15.43
N VAL A 29 -37.28 -6.85 15.17
CA VAL A 29 -37.84 -5.91 16.14
C VAL A 29 -39.34 -5.81 15.89
N THR A 30 -40.15 -6.31 16.83
CA THR A 30 -41.61 -6.23 16.76
C THR A 30 -42.08 -4.81 17.12
N HIS A 31 -42.29 -3.97 16.11
CA HIS A 31 -42.97 -2.69 16.32
C HIS A 31 -44.49 -2.88 16.40
N ARG A 32 -45.02 -2.73 17.62
CA ARG A 32 -46.45 -2.59 17.90
C ARG A 32 -47.01 -1.38 17.13
N ALA A 33 -47.97 -1.62 16.25
CA ALA A 33 -48.60 -0.60 15.42
C ALA A 33 -49.33 0.45 16.29
N GLY A 34 -48.75 1.65 16.38
CA GLY A 34 -49.44 2.87 16.80
C GLY A 34 -49.88 3.64 15.57
N LYS A 35 -51.17 3.55 15.22
CA LYS A 35 -51.78 4.40 14.21
C LYS A 35 -51.90 5.82 14.76
N HIS A 36 -51.02 6.73 14.35
CA HIS A 36 -51.33 8.14 14.34
C HIS A 36 -50.83 8.76 13.03
N ALA A 37 -51.81 9.12 12.20
CA ALA A 37 -51.63 9.97 11.05
C ALA A 37 -50.97 11.29 11.49
N ARG A 38 -49.84 11.63 10.87
CA ARG A 38 -49.44 13.01 10.65
C ARG A 38 -48.92 13.14 9.24
N GLN A 39 -49.45 14.18 8.59
CA GLN A 39 -49.21 14.65 7.24
C GLN A 39 -47.85 14.32 6.64
N ASN A 40 -47.89 13.83 5.41
CA ASN A 40 -46.82 14.03 4.44
C ASN A 40 -46.70 15.54 4.21
N ASP A 41 -45.71 16.19 4.82
CA ASP A 41 -45.19 17.44 4.29
C ASP A 41 -44.13 17.07 3.25
N ASP A 42 -44.42 17.46 2.02
CA ASP A 42 -43.57 17.27 0.85
C ASP A 42 -42.16 17.84 1.10
N THR A 43 -41.17 16.97 1.36
CA THR A 43 -39.76 17.35 1.13
C THR A 43 -39.50 17.33 -0.38
N HIS A 44 -40.12 18.26 -1.09
CA HIS A 44 -39.66 18.68 -2.41
C HIS A 44 -38.41 19.54 -2.18
N LEU A 45 -37.28 18.90 -1.84
CA LEU A 45 -35.97 19.53 -1.96
C LEU A 45 -35.88 20.05 -3.39
N ASP A 46 -35.86 21.37 -3.54
CA ASP A 46 -35.77 21.99 -4.85
C ASP A 46 -34.57 21.38 -5.58
N ALA A 47 -34.73 21.01 -6.85
CA ALA A 47 -33.66 20.41 -7.65
C ALA A 47 -32.41 21.31 -7.67
N SER A 48 -32.58 22.60 -7.39
CA SER A 48 -31.54 23.59 -7.14
C SER A 48 -30.73 23.32 -5.87
N GLU A 49 -31.38 23.07 -4.73
CA GLU A 49 -30.73 22.80 -3.44
C GLU A 49 -30.01 21.45 -3.45
N SER A 50 -30.63 20.42 -4.05
CA SER A 50 -30.00 19.12 -4.25
C SER A 50 -28.73 19.22 -5.11
N ARG A 51 -28.75 20.05 -6.17
CA ARG A 51 -27.56 20.34 -6.99
C ARG A 51 -26.49 21.10 -6.23
N GLN A 52 -26.87 22.09 -5.42
CA GLN A 52 -25.92 22.84 -4.60
C GLN A 52 -25.22 21.96 -3.56
N LEU A 53 -25.95 21.07 -2.90
CA LEU A 53 -25.38 20.12 -1.95
C LEU A 53 -24.40 19.15 -2.62
N GLU A 54 -24.75 18.63 -3.80
CA GLU A 54 -23.86 17.72 -4.55
C GLU A 54 -22.59 18.44 -5.02
N MET A 55 -22.70 19.70 -5.47
CA MET A 55 -21.55 20.53 -5.82
C MET A 55 -20.66 20.82 -4.59
N ALA A 56 -21.26 21.12 -3.43
CA ALA A 56 -20.52 21.36 -2.19
C ALA A 56 -19.76 20.10 -1.73
N LYS A 57 -20.41 18.93 -1.81
CA LYS A 57 -19.80 17.62 -1.52
C LYS A 57 -18.66 17.31 -2.49
N ALA A 58 -18.86 17.53 -3.79
CA ALA A 58 -17.82 17.35 -4.80
C ALA A 58 -16.60 18.25 -4.54
N ALA A 59 -16.84 19.54 -4.22
CA ALA A 59 -15.77 20.49 -3.90
C ALA A 59 -15.03 20.13 -2.60
N PHE A 60 -15.73 19.54 -1.62
CA PHE A 60 -15.09 19.02 -0.41
C PHE A 60 -14.20 17.80 -0.73
N LEU A 61 -14.73 16.82 -1.45
CA LEU A 61 -13.98 15.62 -1.85
C LEU A 61 -12.77 15.97 -2.72
N GLN A 62 -12.91 16.92 -3.64
CA GLN A 62 -11.80 17.40 -4.47
C GLN A 62 -10.69 18.00 -3.59
N ARG A 63 -11.03 18.88 -2.64
CA ARG A 63 -10.06 19.48 -1.71
C ARG A 63 -9.39 18.42 -0.83
N ALA A 64 -10.15 17.45 -0.33
CA ALA A 64 -9.61 16.34 0.46
C ALA A 64 -8.65 15.49 -0.38
N ASN A 65 -9.02 15.15 -1.61
CA ASN A 65 -8.18 14.38 -2.52
C ASN A 65 -6.90 15.12 -2.90
N CYS A 66 -6.97 16.43 -3.21
CA CYS A 66 -5.78 17.24 -3.48
C CYS A 66 -4.79 17.22 -2.30
N LYS A 67 -5.28 17.38 -1.06
CA LYS A 67 -4.44 17.31 0.14
C LYS A 67 -3.83 15.92 0.34
N TYR A 68 -4.63 14.87 0.15
CA TYR A 68 -4.18 13.48 0.23
C TYR A 68 -3.10 13.19 -0.81
N MET A 69 -3.32 13.54 -2.08
CA MET A 69 -2.35 13.38 -3.17
C MET A 69 -1.05 14.14 -2.90
N ALA A 70 -1.12 15.40 -2.46
CA ALA A 70 0.08 16.17 -2.13
C ALA A 70 0.91 15.50 -1.01
N THR A 71 0.23 15.03 0.04
CA THR A 71 0.88 14.30 1.15
C THR A 71 1.47 12.98 0.67
N PHE A 72 0.74 12.23 -0.16
CA PHE A 72 1.19 10.97 -0.72
C PHE A 72 2.44 11.17 -1.59
N THR A 73 2.44 12.14 -2.50
CA THR A 73 3.59 12.46 -3.35
C THR A 73 4.80 12.87 -2.52
N ALA A 74 4.61 13.72 -1.49
CA ALA A 74 5.71 14.11 -0.60
C ALA A 74 6.30 12.90 0.13
N ARG A 75 5.46 12.01 0.67
CA ARG A 75 5.90 10.77 1.33
C ARG A 75 6.63 9.84 0.37
N GLN A 76 6.13 9.68 -0.85
CA GLN A 76 6.78 8.85 -1.87
C GLN A 76 8.19 9.38 -2.18
N ARG A 77 8.33 10.68 -2.39
CA ARG A 77 9.64 11.34 -2.61
C ARG A 77 10.60 11.12 -1.44
N LEU A 78 10.11 11.25 -0.21
CA LEU A 78 10.94 11.01 0.99
C LEU A 78 11.40 9.56 1.08
N LEU A 79 10.54 8.59 0.75
CA LEU A 79 10.89 7.18 0.71
C LEU A 79 11.95 6.88 -0.35
N ASP A 80 11.82 7.49 -1.53
CA ASP A 80 12.78 7.29 -2.62
C ASP A 80 14.15 7.91 -2.27
N LEU A 81 14.18 9.13 -1.72
CA LEU A 81 15.41 9.75 -1.21
C LEU A 81 16.06 8.92 -0.10
N HIS A 82 15.26 8.35 0.80
CA HIS A 82 15.77 7.45 1.86
C HIS A 82 16.41 6.21 1.24
N ARG A 83 15.73 5.56 0.28
CA ARG A 83 16.27 4.39 -0.43
C ARG A 83 17.58 4.71 -1.13
N ASP A 84 17.67 5.83 -1.81
CA ASP A 84 18.89 6.26 -2.51
C ASP A 84 20.04 6.50 -1.54
N ARG A 85 19.77 7.19 -0.42
CA ARG A 85 20.75 7.42 0.64
C ARG A 85 21.26 6.11 1.24
N VAL A 86 20.35 5.17 1.54
CA VAL A 86 20.70 3.86 2.08
C VAL A 86 21.50 3.04 1.07
N ALA A 87 21.09 3.03 -0.20
CA ALA A 87 21.80 2.34 -1.25
C ALA A 87 23.23 2.88 -1.41
N ALA A 88 23.42 4.21 -1.37
CA ALA A 88 24.74 4.83 -1.40
C ALA A 88 25.59 4.47 -0.17
N ALA A 89 25.01 4.47 1.03
CA ALA A 89 25.72 4.10 2.26
C ALA A 89 26.18 2.63 2.24
N VAL A 90 25.31 1.71 1.83
CA VAL A 90 25.63 0.29 1.68
C VAL A 90 26.70 0.10 0.60
N ALA A 91 26.57 0.78 -0.54
CA ALA A 91 27.55 0.73 -1.62
C ALA A 91 28.94 1.17 -1.14
N SER A 92 29.01 2.29 -0.43
CA SER A 92 30.26 2.80 0.15
C SER A 92 30.86 1.81 1.15
N ALA A 93 30.04 1.19 2.00
CA ALA A 93 30.50 0.21 2.98
C ALA A 93 31.07 -1.05 2.29
N LEU A 94 30.39 -1.58 1.27
CA LEU A 94 30.88 -2.72 0.49
C LEU A 94 32.21 -2.41 -0.19
N GLN A 95 32.31 -1.24 -0.83
CA GLN A 95 33.53 -0.80 -1.50
C GLN A 95 34.70 -0.63 -0.54
N HIS A 96 34.46 -0.09 0.65
CA HIS A 96 35.49 0.06 1.69
C HIS A 96 36.14 -1.28 2.08
N HIS A 97 35.38 -2.38 2.01
CA HIS A 97 35.89 -3.73 2.26
C HIS A 97 36.27 -4.50 0.98
N GLY A 98 36.41 -3.81 -0.15
CA GLY A 98 36.83 -4.37 -1.44
C GLY A 98 35.84 -5.38 -2.00
N ILE A 99 34.54 -5.17 -1.78
CA ILE A 99 33.45 -6.00 -2.29
C ILE A 99 32.77 -5.25 -3.42
N GLN A 100 32.65 -5.90 -4.57
CA GLN A 100 31.92 -5.34 -5.71
C GLN A 100 30.43 -5.23 -5.39
N LEU A 101 29.78 -4.19 -5.91
CA LEU A 101 28.34 -4.06 -5.78
C LEU A 101 27.67 -5.25 -6.49
N PRO A 102 26.75 -5.96 -5.82
CA PRO A 102 26.05 -7.07 -6.43
C PRO A 102 25.18 -6.56 -7.59
N SER A 103 25.27 -7.23 -8.74
CA SER A 103 24.36 -7.02 -9.86
C SER A 103 22.93 -7.38 -9.48
N THR A 104 21.96 -6.73 -10.12
CA THR A 104 20.55 -7.02 -9.90
C THR A 104 20.19 -8.40 -10.43
N SER A 105 19.82 -9.31 -9.54
CA SER A 105 19.29 -10.63 -9.90
C SER A 105 17.76 -10.61 -10.11
N PRO A 106 17.20 -11.49 -10.96
CA PRO A 106 15.76 -11.58 -11.17
C PRO A 106 15.03 -11.96 -9.87
N ARG A 107 13.98 -11.19 -9.55
CA ARG A 107 13.21 -11.31 -8.29
C ARG A 107 12.21 -12.47 -8.30
N THR A 108 11.81 -12.91 -9.49
CA THR A 108 10.77 -13.91 -9.70
C THR A 108 11.06 -14.75 -10.93
N VAL A 109 10.63 -16.01 -10.90
CA VAL A 109 10.55 -16.88 -12.07
C VAL A 109 9.13 -17.40 -12.19
N THR A 110 8.61 -17.42 -13.42
CA THR A 110 7.32 -18.05 -13.71
C THR A 110 7.60 -19.44 -14.29
N SER A 111 7.12 -20.48 -13.61
CA SER A 111 7.20 -21.87 -14.08
C SER A 111 5.83 -22.50 -13.97
N ASN A 112 5.34 -23.10 -15.06
CA ASN A 112 4.01 -23.74 -15.13
C ASN A 112 2.85 -22.85 -14.62
N GLY A 113 2.87 -21.57 -14.97
CA GLY A 113 1.85 -20.60 -14.53
C GLY A 113 1.96 -20.15 -13.07
N THR A 114 2.92 -20.66 -12.30
CA THR A 114 3.15 -20.28 -10.89
C THR A 114 4.33 -19.33 -10.78
N ILE A 115 4.13 -18.20 -10.08
CA ILE A 115 5.19 -17.23 -9.78
C ILE A 115 5.92 -17.68 -8.52
N THR A 116 7.23 -17.92 -8.64
CA THR A 116 8.11 -18.23 -7.51
C THR A 116 9.03 -17.05 -7.24
N HIS A 117 9.09 -16.60 -5.98
CA HIS A 117 10.04 -15.57 -5.55
C HIS A 117 11.42 -16.18 -5.33
N LEU A 118 12.44 -15.58 -5.93
CA LEU A 118 13.82 -16.04 -5.84
C LEU A 118 14.62 -15.20 -4.84
N ILE A 119 15.51 -15.87 -4.11
CA ILE A 119 16.52 -15.20 -3.29
C ILE A 119 17.61 -14.67 -4.21
N ASP A 120 17.97 -13.40 -4.04
CA ASP A 120 19.11 -12.79 -4.71
C ASP A 120 20.42 -13.37 -4.14
N ARG A 121 20.94 -14.41 -4.82
CA ARG A 121 22.15 -15.14 -4.40
C ARG A 121 23.38 -14.27 -4.46
N GLU A 122 23.42 -13.32 -5.39
CA GLU A 122 24.55 -12.42 -5.54
C GLU A 122 24.62 -11.43 -4.37
N LYS A 123 23.49 -10.80 -4.02
CA LYS A 123 23.37 -9.99 -2.80
C LYS A 123 23.70 -10.80 -1.55
N GLN A 124 23.18 -12.03 -1.44
CA GLN A 124 23.47 -12.90 -0.31
C GLN A 124 24.98 -13.18 -0.18
N ARG A 125 25.66 -13.46 -1.30
CA ARG A 125 27.12 -13.68 -1.32
C ARG A 125 27.90 -12.42 -0.95
N ALA A 126 27.51 -11.26 -1.49
CA ALA A 126 28.15 -9.98 -1.18
C ALA A 126 28.03 -9.66 0.32
N TYR A 127 26.83 -9.75 0.88
CA TYR A 127 26.55 -9.43 2.29
C TYR A 127 27.21 -10.41 3.26
N SER A 128 27.17 -11.71 2.97
CA SER A 128 27.88 -12.70 3.80
C SER A 128 29.41 -12.49 3.76
N THR A 129 29.96 -12.06 2.63
CA THR A 129 31.38 -11.72 2.50
C THR A 129 31.70 -10.44 3.28
N PHE A 130 30.83 -9.44 3.22
CA PHE A 130 30.96 -8.20 3.99
C PHE A 130 31.00 -8.45 5.49
N ILE A 131 30.06 -9.21 6.03
CA ILE A 131 30.00 -9.53 7.47
C ILE A 131 31.30 -10.22 7.91
N ARG A 132 31.83 -11.16 7.11
CA ARG A 132 33.09 -11.86 7.41
C ARG A 132 34.30 -10.93 7.40
N ARG A 133 34.40 -10.02 6.42
CA ARG A 133 35.55 -9.10 6.28
C ARG A 133 35.53 -7.95 7.28
N SER A 134 34.35 -7.40 7.54
CA SER A 134 34.15 -6.28 8.48
C SER A 134 34.12 -6.73 9.94
N LYS A 135 33.84 -8.00 10.21
CA LYS A 135 33.49 -8.54 11.54
C LYS A 135 32.32 -7.80 12.20
N MET A 136 31.48 -7.13 11.39
CA MET A 136 30.29 -6.44 11.86
C MET A 136 29.28 -7.44 12.43
N GLN A 137 28.65 -7.10 13.55
CA GLN A 137 27.57 -7.92 14.09
C GLN A 137 26.34 -7.86 13.18
N LEU A 138 25.59 -8.96 13.10
CA LEU A 138 24.40 -9.03 12.24
C LEU A 138 23.38 -7.92 12.52
N PRO A 139 23.08 -7.53 13.78
CA PRO A 139 22.16 -6.42 14.04
C PRO A 139 22.65 -5.10 13.45
N GLU A 140 23.93 -4.76 13.61
CA GLU A 140 24.54 -3.54 13.04
C GLU A 140 24.48 -3.55 11.50
N PHE A 141 24.71 -4.70 10.89
CA PHE A 141 24.55 -4.85 9.44
C PHE A 141 23.09 -4.64 9.00
N VAL A 142 22.12 -5.17 9.75
CA VAL A 142 20.70 -4.97 9.46
C VAL A 142 20.31 -3.50 9.59
N ARG A 143 20.83 -2.78 10.60
CA ARG A 143 20.64 -1.34 10.76
C ARG A 143 21.14 -0.57 9.54
N LEU A 144 22.35 -0.88 9.08
CA LEU A 144 22.93 -0.30 7.87
C LEU A 144 22.05 -0.50 6.64
N ILE A 145 21.55 -1.72 6.41
CA ILE A 145 20.69 -2.06 5.26
C ILE A 145 19.32 -1.38 5.34
N ARG A 146 18.82 -1.09 6.54
CA ARG A 146 17.55 -0.37 6.75
C ARG A 146 17.72 1.15 6.72
N GLY A 147 18.95 1.64 6.80
CA GLY A 147 19.23 3.07 7.01
C GLY A 147 18.89 3.54 8.40
N GLU A 148 18.81 2.64 9.37
CA GLU A 148 18.62 3.00 10.78
C GLU A 148 19.89 3.68 11.27
N THR A 149 19.72 4.80 11.97
CA THR A 149 20.83 5.51 12.61
C THR A 149 20.68 5.42 14.12
N SER A 150 21.73 5.77 14.87
CA SER A 150 21.63 5.84 16.34
C SER A 150 20.58 6.86 16.80
N GLU A 151 20.35 7.90 15.99
CA GLU A 151 19.38 8.97 16.23
C GLU A 151 17.96 8.65 15.74
N ASP A 152 17.79 7.62 14.89
CA ASP A 152 16.49 7.16 14.39
C ASP A 152 16.44 5.63 14.38
N PRO A 153 16.23 5.00 15.55
CA PRO A 153 16.19 3.55 15.69
C PRO A 153 14.86 2.93 15.23
N ARG A 154 13.90 3.72 14.71
CA ARG A 154 12.52 3.26 14.56
C ARG A 154 12.25 2.61 13.18
N PRO A 155 11.79 1.35 13.14
CA PRO A 155 11.58 0.61 11.89
C PRO A 155 10.27 0.95 11.16
N ASN A 156 9.43 1.88 11.67
CA ASN A 156 8.08 2.08 11.12
C ASN A 156 7.51 3.49 11.36
N LYS A 157 8.03 4.53 10.69
CA LYS A 157 7.43 5.89 10.73
C LYS A 157 6.13 6.05 9.91
N GLY A 158 5.58 4.96 9.40
CA GLY A 158 4.27 4.96 8.73
C GLY A 158 3.08 4.66 9.65
N LEU A 159 3.30 4.20 10.89
CA LEU A 159 2.24 3.64 11.74
C LEU A 159 2.22 4.19 13.19
N GLU A 160 2.96 5.25 13.51
CA GLU A 160 2.75 5.91 14.80
C GLU A 160 1.42 6.65 14.77
N ILE A 161 0.41 6.05 15.42
CA ILE A 161 -0.81 6.72 15.84
C ILE A 161 -0.35 7.85 16.78
N PRO A 162 -0.60 9.13 16.44
CA PRO A 162 -0.24 10.21 17.33
C PRO A 162 -1.04 10.06 18.63
N SER A 163 -0.37 9.72 19.72
CA SER A 163 -0.99 9.59 21.06
C SER A 163 -1.51 10.91 21.62
N HIS A 164 -1.15 12.03 20.98
CA HIS A 164 -1.55 13.38 21.34
C HIS A 164 -2.76 13.91 20.55
N VAL A 165 -3.44 13.08 19.74
CA VAL A 165 -4.69 13.45 19.07
C VAL A 165 -5.84 12.87 19.87
N GLU A 166 -6.43 13.69 20.74
CA GLU A 166 -7.69 13.37 21.41
C GLU A 166 -8.77 13.14 20.35
N GLY A 167 -9.20 11.89 20.17
CA GLY A 167 -10.24 11.53 19.20
C GLY A 167 -10.12 10.11 18.62
N TRP A 168 -8.96 9.46 18.75
CA TRP A 168 -8.76 8.09 18.24
C TRP A 168 -9.12 6.98 19.25
N SER A 169 -9.18 7.29 20.54
CA SER A 169 -9.51 6.33 21.59
C SER A 169 -11.02 6.02 21.72
N SER A 170 -11.89 6.76 21.03
CA SER A 170 -13.33 6.65 21.24
C SER A 170 -14.06 5.72 20.25
N SER A 171 -13.34 5.07 19.32
CA SER A 171 -13.95 4.22 18.27
C SER A 171 -13.91 2.72 18.57
N LEU A 172 -13.42 2.32 19.74
CA LEU A 172 -13.17 0.92 20.08
C LEU A 172 -13.92 0.49 21.35
N VAL A 173 -15.13 0.99 21.55
CA VAL A 173 -16.17 0.36 22.37
C VAL A 173 -17.51 0.69 21.74
N GLY A 174 -18.14 -0.32 21.14
CA GLY A 174 -19.49 -0.29 20.59
C GLY A 174 -19.93 -1.72 20.32
#